data_AF-V2Z5X6-F1
#
_entry.id   AF-V2Z5X6-F1
#
_cell.length_a   1.000
_cell.length_b   1.000
_cell.length_c   1.000
_cell.angle_alpha   90.00
_cell.angle_beta   90.00
_cell.angle_gamma   90.00
#
_symmetry.space_group_name_H-M   'P 1'
#
loop_
_entity.id
_entity.type
_entity.pdbx_description
1 polymer ?
#
loop_
_entity_poly.entity_id
_entity_poly.type
_entity_poly.pdbx_seq_one_letter_code
_entity_poly.pdbx_strand_id
1 'polypeptide(L)'
;MKLRSDEERGVLICFLLERREISMEIMAIFCIHTMVFFLTHIVSIYIIKIVIDRENESIVHKIFLKNILYKSNYEDYFTIGHRRIDRNDYYLSYQILDDGGVKLIKFDAEKTIIYKTLKTDDEAYAEIIKDGFEDIKKIKLYVPKNTIKVEYDFDIKTED
;
A
#
# COMPACT_ATOMS: atom_id res chain seq x y z
N MET A 1 68.70 44.09 -21.01
CA MET A 1 67.29 44.48 -21.20
C MET A 1 66.45 43.37 -21.84
N LYS A 2 66.93 42.66 -22.86
CA LYS A 2 66.22 41.54 -23.52
C LYS A 2 65.98 40.31 -22.62
N LEU A 3 67.00 39.88 -21.87
CA LEU A 3 66.91 38.74 -20.93
C LEU A 3 65.79 38.88 -19.88
N ARG A 4 65.62 40.07 -19.30
CA ARG A 4 64.57 40.36 -18.30
C ARG A 4 63.16 40.29 -18.88
N SER A 5 62.98 40.68 -20.14
CA SER A 5 61.69 40.57 -20.84
C SER A 5 61.33 39.13 -21.21
N ASP A 6 62.31 38.27 -21.47
CA ASP A 6 62.07 36.86 -21.79
C ASP A 6 61.73 36.06 -20.52
N GLU A 7 62.32 36.43 -19.39
CA GLU A 7 62.01 35.86 -18.07
C GLU A 7 60.59 36.23 -17.61
N GLU A 8 60.20 37.51 -17.73
CA GLU A 8 58.83 37.97 -17.43
C GLU A 8 57.77 37.30 -18.34
N ARG A 9 58.12 37.02 -19.61
CA ARG A 9 57.26 36.27 -20.54
C ARG A 9 57.13 34.80 -20.16
N GLY A 10 58.22 34.16 -19.70
CA GLY A 10 58.19 32.77 -19.23
C GLY A 10 57.28 32.57 -18.02
N VAL A 11 57.36 33.47 -17.03
CA VAL A 11 56.51 33.43 -15.83
C VAL A 11 55.03 33.60 -16.19
N LEU A 12 54.71 34.53 -17.10
CA LEU A 12 53.33 34.72 -17.56
C LEU A 12 52.77 33.49 -18.28
N ILE A 13 53.58 32.82 -19.12
CA ILE A 13 53.17 31.59 -19.82
C ILE A 13 52.92 30.45 -18.82
N CYS A 14 53.80 30.24 -17.84
CA CYS A 14 53.61 29.24 -16.79
C CYS A 14 52.32 29.47 -16.01
N PHE A 15 52.05 30.72 -15.60
CA PHE A 15 50.82 31.08 -14.89
C PHE A 15 49.55 30.83 -15.73
N LEU A 16 49.60 31.13 -17.04
CA LEU A 16 48.47 30.87 -17.94
C LEU A 16 48.23 29.37 -18.19
N LEU A 17 49.29 28.57 -18.25
CA LEU A 17 49.20 27.11 -18.38
C LEU A 17 48.60 26.47 -17.12
N GLU A 18 49.07 26.86 -15.94
CA GLU A 18 48.56 26.38 -14.65
C GLU A 18 47.08 26.74 -14.46
N ARG A 19 46.69 27.98 -14.80
CA ARG A 19 45.27 28.39 -14.77
C ARG A 19 44.40 27.63 -15.77
N ARG A 20 44.94 27.24 -16.94
CA ARG A 20 44.21 26.42 -17.93
C ARG A 20 44.02 24.99 -17.43
N GLU A 21 45.04 24.42 -16.77
CA GLU A 21 44.99 23.08 -16.19
C GLU A 21 43.91 22.98 -15.10
N ILE A 22 43.93 23.89 -14.13
CA ILE A 22 42.89 23.99 -13.08
C ILE A 22 41.49 24.15 -13.70
N SER A 23 41.35 24.97 -14.74
CA SER A 23 40.07 25.15 -15.43
C SER A 23 39.58 23.88 -16.13
N MET A 24 40.46 23.03 -16.64
CA MET A 24 40.09 21.76 -17.28
C MET A 24 39.66 20.72 -16.23
N GLU A 25 40.35 20.66 -15.09
CA GLU A 25 39.98 19.76 -13.99
C GLU A 25 38.59 20.08 -13.42
N ILE A 26 38.29 21.37 -13.19
CA ILE A 26 36.97 21.80 -12.70
C ILE A 26 35.87 21.42 -13.70
N MET A 27 36.10 21.62 -14.99
CA MET A 27 35.13 21.23 -16.03
C MET A 27 34.91 19.71 -16.07
N ALA A 28 35.97 18.92 -15.91
CA ALA A 28 35.87 17.46 -15.85
C ALA A 28 35.04 17.00 -14.63
N ILE A 29 35.27 17.59 -13.45
CA ILE A 29 34.49 17.30 -12.24
C ILE A 29 33.01 17.64 -12.46
N PHE A 30 32.70 18.78 -13.08
CA PHE A 30 31.33 19.17 -13.39
C PHE A 30 30.66 18.18 -14.38
N CYS A 31 31.38 17.77 -15.43
CA CYS A 31 30.90 16.73 -16.35
C CYS A 31 30.61 15.40 -15.63
N ILE A 32 31.48 14.97 -14.72
CA ILE A 32 31.26 13.74 -13.94
C ILE A 32 30.02 13.88 -13.04
N HIS A 33 29.88 14.99 -12.31
CA HIS A 33 28.73 15.22 -11.43
C HIS A 33 27.41 15.21 -12.20
N THR A 34 27.37 15.88 -13.36
CA THR A 34 26.17 15.88 -14.22
C THR A 34 25.85 14.48 -14.76
N MET A 35 26.85 13.71 -15.20
CA MET A 35 26.63 12.32 -15.63
C MET A 35 26.09 11.45 -14.49
N VAL A 36 26.67 11.55 -13.30
CA VAL A 36 26.20 10.82 -12.10
C VAL A 36 24.76 11.22 -11.77
N PHE A 37 24.44 12.52 -11.82
CA PHE A 37 23.08 13.01 -11.60
C PHE A 37 22.07 12.37 -12.56
N PHE A 38 22.37 12.33 -13.86
CA PHE A 38 21.49 11.66 -14.84
C PHE A 38 21.34 10.16 -14.57
N LEU A 39 22.42 9.47 -14.21
CA LEU A 39 22.36 8.05 -13.86
C LEU A 39 21.45 7.82 -12.64
N THR A 40 21.55 8.65 -11.60
CA THR A 40 20.68 8.53 -10.42
C THR A 40 19.21 8.75 -10.76
N HIS A 41 18.90 9.68 -11.65
CA HIS A 41 17.53 9.91 -12.11
C HIS A 41 16.97 8.74 -12.93
N ILE A 42 17.77 8.15 -13.81
CA ILE A 42 17.36 6.96 -14.58
C ILE A 42 17.02 5.81 -13.63
N VAL A 43 17.88 5.56 -12.63
CA VAL A 43 17.62 4.54 -11.61
C VAL A 43 16.36 4.88 -10.82
N SER A 44 16.17 6.13 -10.38
CA SER A 44 14.97 6.54 -9.65
C SER A 44 13.69 6.32 -10.45
N ILE A 45 13.67 6.65 -11.74
CA ILE A 45 12.51 6.42 -12.61
C ILE A 45 12.23 4.91 -12.72
N TYR A 46 13.28 4.10 -12.84
CA TYR A 46 13.13 2.65 -12.90
C TYR A 46 12.54 2.06 -11.61
N ILE A 47 12.99 2.51 -10.44
CA ILE A 47 12.44 2.11 -9.15
C ILE A 47 10.98 2.54 -9.01
N ILE A 48 10.65 3.79 -9.38
CA ILE A 48 9.26 4.29 -9.34
C ILE A 48 8.36 3.40 -10.21
N LYS A 49 8.81 3.01 -11.40
CA LYS A 49 8.06 2.11 -12.26
C LYS A 49 7.79 0.75 -11.58
N ILE A 50 8.80 0.14 -10.97
CA ILE A 50 8.63 -1.13 -10.23
C ILE A 50 7.60 -0.98 -9.11
N VAL A 51 7.66 0.12 -8.36
CA VAL A 51 6.71 0.38 -7.27
C VAL A 51 5.28 0.51 -7.81
N ILE A 52 5.09 1.27 -8.89
CA ILE A 52 3.77 1.44 -9.53
C ILE A 52 3.24 0.09 -10.06
N ASP A 53 4.10 -0.68 -10.73
CA ASP A 53 3.70 -1.98 -11.28
C ASP A 53 3.23 -2.91 -10.14
N ARG A 54 3.96 -2.93 -9.02
CA ARG A 54 3.62 -3.73 -7.84
C ARG A 54 2.38 -3.22 -7.10
N GLU A 55 2.18 -1.91 -7.03
CA GLU A 55 0.95 -1.34 -6.46
C GLU A 55 -0.26 -1.71 -7.32
N ASN A 56 -0.11 -1.80 -8.64
CA ASN A 56 -1.18 -2.17 -9.56
C ASN A 56 -1.47 -3.68 -9.60
N GLU A 57 -0.59 -4.53 -9.09
CA GLU A 57 -0.91 -5.93 -8.87
C GLU A 57 -2.14 -6.06 -7.95
N SER A 58 -2.99 -7.05 -8.23
CA SER A 58 -4.16 -7.32 -7.40
C SER A 58 -4.17 -8.79 -7.01
N ILE A 59 -4.02 -9.06 -5.72
CA ILE A 59 -4.02 -10.40 -5.15
C ILE A 59 -5.36 -10.57 -4.42
N VAL A 60 -6.15 -11.53 -4.89
CA VAL A 60 -7.48 -11.81 -4.33
C VAL A 60 -7.40 -13.02 -3.40
N HIS A 61 -7.71 -12.81 -2.12
CA HIS A 61 -7.82 -13.87 -1.13
C HIS A 61 -9.29 -14.11 -0.83
N LYS A 62 -9.77 -15.32 -1.11
CA LYS A 62 -11.13 -15.74 -0.77
C LYS A 62 -11.13 -16.43 0.60
N ILE A 63 -11.99 -15.98 1.49
CA ILE A 63 -12.19 -16.59 2.80
C ILE A 63 -13.67 -16.95 3.01
N PHE A 64 -13.93 -18.14 3.56
CA PHE A 64 -15.28 -18.58 3.89
C PHE A 64 -15.66 -18.14 5.30
N LEU A 65 -16.92 -17.74 5.44
CA LEU A 65 -17.46 -17.17 6.66
C LEU A 65 -18.52 -18.07 7.26
N LYS A 66 -18.46 -18.21 8.58
CA LYS A 66 -19.44 -18.94 9.36
C LYS A 66 -20.40 -17.97 10.01
N ASN A 67 -21.69 -18.27 9.87
CA ASN A 67 -22.70 -17.64 10.69
C ASN A 67 -22.71 -18.33 12.07
N ILE A 68 -22.62 -17.55 13.15
CA ILE A 68 -22.83 -18.08 14.50
C ILE A 68 -24.23 -17.67 14.93
N LEU A 69 -25.18 -18.58 14.76
CA LEU A 69 -26.54 -18.42 15.27
C LEU A 69 -26.53 -18.60 16.78
N TYR A 70 -26.87 -17.55 17.53
CA TYR A 70 -27.20 -17.68 18.93
C TYR A 70 -28.63 -18.22 19.03
N LYS A 71 -28.84 -19.31 19.78
CA LYS A 71 -30.14 -19.98 20.02
C LYS A 71 -31.25 -18.94 20.21
N SER A 72 -31.99 -18.67 19.15
CA SER A 72 -33.22 -17.90 19.18
C SER A 72 -34.06 -18.40 18.00
N ASN A 73 -35.38 -18.39 18.19
CA ASN A 73 -36.38 -18.98 17.30
C ASN A 73 -36.54 -18.26 15.95
N TYR A 74 -35.46 -17.67 15.43
CA TYR A 74 -35.44 -16.96 14.17
C TYR A 74 -34.80 -17.84 13.10
N GLU A 75 -35.46 -17.91 11.95
CA GLU A 75 -35.01 -18.59 10.73
C GLU A 75 -33.57 -18.20 10.35
N ASP A 76 -32.91 -19.00 9.51
CA ASP A 76 -31.49 -18.94 9.15
C ASP A 76 -31.00 -17.57 8.61
N TYR A 77 -30.78 -16.59 9.49
CA TYR A 77 -30.26 -15.26 9.15
C TYR A 77 -28.74 -15.19 9.32
N PHE A 78 -28.02 -14.88 8.24
CA PHE A 78 -26.61 -14.49 8.27
C PHE A 78 -26.42 -13.15 9.00
N THR A 79 -25.77 -13.20 10.17
CA THR A 79 -25.57 -12.02 11.02
C THR A 79 -24.16 -11.47 10.86
N ILE A 80 -24.05 -10.16 10.58
CA ILE A 80 -22.78 -9.42 10.59
C ILE A 80 -22.86 -8.43 11.74
N GLY A 81 -21.88 -8.46 12.63
CA GLY A 81 -21.75 -7.44 13.67
C GLY A 81 -21.23 -6.14 13.09
N HIS A 82 -21.62 -5.01 13.66
CA HIS A 82 -21.02 -3.71 13.38
C HIS A 82 -20.41 -3.17 14.66
N ARG A 83 -19.18 -2.67 14.60
CA ARG A 83 -18.52 -2.05 15.76
C ARG A 83 -17.60 -0.94 15.33
N ARG A 84 -17.69 0.18 16.04
CA ARG A 84 -16.72 1.26 15.96
C ARG A 84 -15.54 1.00 16.89
N ILE A 85 -14.31 1.08 16.38
CA ILE A 85 -13.06 0.93 17.12
C ILE A 85 -12.13 2.06 16.68
N ASP A 86 -11.57 2.82 17.62
CA ASP A 86 -10.61 3.89 17.34
C ASP A 86 -11.05 4.86 16.23
N ARG A 87 -12.33 5.27 16.29
CA ARG A 87 -13.02 6.15 15.33
C ARG A 87 -13.37 5.54 13.97
N ASN A 88 -12.91 4.34 13.65
CA ASN A 88 -13.24 3.63 12.41
C ASN A 88 -14.34 2.59 12.63
N ASP A 89 -15.20 2.43 11.61
CA ASP A 89 -16.28 1.46 11.62
C ASP A 89 -15.83 0.13 11.01
N TYR A 90 -16.21 -0.97 11.66
CA TYR A 90 -15.84 -2.32 11.24
C TYR A 90 -17.05 -3.24 11.18
N TYR A 91 -17.09 -4.08 10.15
CA TYR A 91 -17.93 -5.28 10.11
C TYR A 91 -17.21 -6.45 10.75
N LEU A 92 -17.88 -7.16 11.64
CA LEU A 92 -17.36 -8.31 12.37
C LEU A 92 -18.04 -9.57 11.87
N SER A 93 -17.23 -10.58 11.55
CA SER A 93 -17.71 -11.90 11.13
C SER A 93 -16.75 -12.98 11.63
N TYR A 94 -17.05 -14.23 11.32
CA TYR A 94 -16.26 -15.38 11.74
C TYR A 94 -15.73 -16.12 10.51
N GLN A 95 -14.42 -16.29 10.40
CA GLN A 95 -13.77 -17.05 9.36
C GLN A 95 -13.65 -18.53 9.77
N ILE A 96 -13.92 -19.43 8.81
CA ILE A 96 -13.62 -20.86 8.95
C ILE A 96 -12.14 -21.09 8.59
N LEU A 97 -11.41 -21.76 9.48
CA LEU A 97 -10.02 -22.16 9.29
C LEU A 97 -9.92 -23.58 8.70
N ASP A 98 -8.76 -23.92 8.15
CA ASP A 98 -8.52 -25.22 7.49
C ASP A 98 -8.68 -26.42 8.44
N ASP A 99 -8.48 -26.20 9.74
CA ASP A 99 -8.68 -27.19 10.80
C ASP A 99 -10.13 -27.30 11.29
N GLY A 100 -11.06 -26.58 10.64
CA GLY A 100 -12.46 -26.47 11.05
C GLY A 100 -12.70 -25.51 12.22
N GLY A 101 -11.64 -24.87 12.74
CA GLY A 101 -11.70 -23.82 13.73
C GLY A 101 -12.39 -22.56 13.22
N VAL A 102 -12.75 -21.69 14.15
CA VAL A 102 -13.47 -20.44 13.83
C VAL A 102 -12.74 -19.27 14.46
N LYS A 103 -12.44 -18.24 13.66
CA LYS A 103 -11.72 -17.04 14.10
C LYS A 103 -12.55 -15.79 13.85
N LEU A 104 -12.65 -14.91 14.85
CA LEU A 104 -13.24 -13.59 14.67
C LEU A 104 -12.37 -12.76 13.72
N ILE A 105 -12.98 -12.22 12.65
CA ILE A 105 -12.34 -11.34 11.68
C ILE A 105 -13.09 -10.01 11.62
N LYS A 106 -12.32 -8.93 11.39
CA LYS A 106 -12.81 -7.57 11.22
C LYS A 106 -12.57 -7.10 9.79
N PHE A 107 -13.55 -6.45 9.20
CA PHE A 107 -13.49 -5.81 7.89
C PHE A 107 -13.71 -4.32 8.05
N ASP A 108 -12.80 -3.50 7.54
CA ASP A 108 -12.96 -2.05 7.54
C ASP A 108 -14.17 -1.65 6.69
N ALA A 109 -15.13 -0.95 7.29
CA ALA A 109 -16.39 -0.62 6.63
C ALA A 109 -16.19 0.32 5.43
N GLU A 110 -15.19 1.21 5.46
CA GLU A 110 -14.91 2.13 4.34
C GLU A 110 -14.41 1.38 3.10
N LYS A 111 -13.70 0.27 3.33
CA LYS A 111 -13.12 -0.56 2.26
C LYS A 111 -14.02 -1.73 1.84
N THR A 112 -15.13 -1.96 2.55
CA THR A 112 -15.97 -3.15 2.38
C THR A 112 -17.26 -2.84 1.63
N ILE A 113 -17.53 -3.61 0.57
CA ILE A 113 -18.81 -3.59 -0.14
C ILE A 113 -19.52 -4.91 0.06
N ILE A 114 -20.78 -4.85 0.49
CA ILE A 114 -21.61 -6.02 0.77
C ILE A 114 -22.51 -6.34 -0.43
N TYR A 115 -22.40 -7.55 -0.95
CA TYR A 115 -23.19 -8.09 -2.06
C TYR A 115 -24.19 -9.13 -1.55
N LYS A 116 -25.48 -8.81 -1.64
CA LYS A 116 -26.60 -9.69 -1.27
C LYS A 116 -27.01 -10.58 -2.45
N THR A 117 -26.09 -11.41 -2.94
CA THR A 117 -26.29 -12.14 -4.20
C THR A 117 -26.42 -13.64 -4.03
N LEU A 118 -25.96 -14.20 -2.90
CA LEU A 118 -25.94 -15.65 -2.69
C LEU A 118 -27.34 -16.20 -2.39
N LYS A 119 -27.57 -17.49 -2.68
CA LYS A 119 -28.80 -18.18 -2.27
C LYS A 119 -28.74 -18.47 -0.77
N THR A 120 -29.88 -18.84 -0.17
CA THR A 120 -29.99 -19.10 1.28
C THR A 120 -29.04 -20.21 1.76
N ASP A 121 -28.83 -21.24 0.92
CA ASP A 121 -28.00 -22.41 1.26
C ASP A 121 -26.52 -22.23 0.89
N ASP A 122 -26.15 -21.13 0.24
CA ASP A 122 -24.78 -20.86 -0.17
C ASP A 122 -23.97 -20.31 1.02
N GLU A 123 -22.75 -20.83 1.19
CA GLU A 123 -21.83 -20.32 2.21
C GLU A 123 -21.42 -18.86 1.93
N ALA A 124 -21.55 -18.01 2.94
CA ALA A 124 -21.05 -16.64 2.86
C ALA A 124 -19.52 -16.63 2.75
N TYR A 125 -18.98 -15.69 1.97
CA TYR A 125 -17.53 -15.55 1.80
C TYR A 125 -17.16 -14.09 1.57
N ALA A 126 -15.89 -13.78 1.81
CA ALA A 126 -15.32 -12.49 1.46
C ALA A 126 -14.15 -12.66 0.49
N GLU A 127 -14.06 -11.76 -0.48
CA GLU A 127 -12.88 -11.55 -1.30
C GLU A 127 -12.12 -10.34 -0.76
N ILE A 128 -10.93 -10.58 -0.21
CA ILE A 128 -10.01 -9.54 0.24
C ILE A 128 -9.05 -9.26 -0.91
N ILE A 129 -9.17 -8.07 -1.50
CA ILE A 129 -8.36 -7.62 -2.62
C ILE A 129 -7.22 -6.78 -2.03
N LYS A 130 -6.01 -7.31 -2.15
CA LYS A 130 -4.77 -6.66 -1.74
C LYS A 130 -3.97 -6.21 -2.95
N ASP A 131 -3.09 -5.23 -2.78
CA ASP A 131 -2.05 -4.94 -3.76
C ASP A 131 -0.82 -5.85 -3.59
N GLY A 132 0.19 -5.66 -4.45
CA GLY A 132 1.46 -6.39 -4.37
C GLY A 132 2.32 -6.04 -3.14
N PHE A 133 1.91 -5.07 -2.31
CA PHE A 133 2.49 -4.77 -1.01
C PHE A 133 1.68 -5.36 0.16
N GLU A 134 0.67 -6.17 -0.14
CA GLU A 134 -0.27 -6.78 0.81
C GLU A 134 -1.23 -5.81 1.50
N ASP A 135 -1.28 -4.55 1.08
CA ASP A 135 -2.21 -3.57 1.61
C ASP A 135 -3.63 -3.82 1.10
N ILE A 136 -4.61 -3.77 2.00
CA ILE A 136 -6.02 -4.03 1.66
C ILE A 136 -6.55 -2.81 0.89
N LYS A 137 -6.83 -3.01 -0.40
CA LYS A 137 -7.48 -2.02 -1.27
C LYS A 137 -8.99 -2.08 -1.15
N LYS A 138 -9.56 -3.29 -1.18
CA LYS A 138 -11.00 -3.48 -1.21
C LYS A 138 -11.40 -4.83 -0.66
N ILE A 139 -12.55 -4.88 -0.01
CA ILE A 139 -13.16 -6.12 0.47
C ILE A 139 -14.54 -6.24 -0.18
N LYS A 140 -14.83 -7.39 -0.78
CA LYS A 140 -16.17 -7.73 -1.27
C LYS A 140 -16.73 -8.83 -0.40
N LEU A 141 -17.79 -8.53 0.33
CA LEU A 141 -18.44 -9.46 1.23
C LEU A 141 -19.71 -9.99 0.57
N TYR A 142 -19.76 -11.29 0.32
CA TYR A 142 -20.90 -11.95 -0.33
C TYR A 142 -21.72 -12.70 0.71
N VAL A 143 -23.01 -12.37 0.76
CA VAL A 143 -23.94 -12.93 1.73
C VAL A 143 -25.22 -13.44 1.06
N PRO A 144 -25.93 -14.39 1.69
CA PRO A 144 -27.23 -14.83 1.24
C PRO A 144 -28.24 -13.68 1.09
N LYS A 145 -29.18 -13.84 0.16
CA LYS A 145 -30.30 -12.91 0.00
C LYS A 145 -31.18 -12.92 1.24
N ASN A 146 -31.78 -11.78 1.56
CA ASN A 146 -32.76 -11.59 2.64
C ASN A 146 -32.27 -11.88 4.07
N THR A 147 -30.96 -12.01 4.30
CA THR A 147 -30.42 -12.35 5.63
C THR A 147 -29.89 -11.19 6.45
N ILE A 148 -29.63 -10.03 5.83
CA ILE A 148 -29.15 -8.86 6.57
C ILE A 148 -30.34 -8.14 7.22
N LYS A 149 -30.49 -8.31 8.53
CA LYS A 149 -31.21 -7.36 9.38
C LYS A 149 -30.26 -6.23 9.77
N VAL A 150 -30.53 -5.04 9.25
CA VAL A 150 -29.83 -3.81 9.68
C VAL A 150 -30.51 -3.34 10.95
N GLU A 151 -30.00 -3.77 12.10
CA GLU A 151 -30.04 -3.09 13.40
C GLU A 151 -29.73 -4.09 14.52
N TYR A 152 -28.60 -3.91 15.19
CA TYR A 152 -28.47 -4.13 16.63
C TYR A 152 -27.43 -3.14 17.13
N ASP A 153 -27.91 -2.13 17.83
CA ASP A 153 -27.09 -1.23 18.63
C ASP A 153 -26.67 -2.01 19.88
N PHE A 154 -25.39 -2.40 19.97
CA PHE A 154 -24.81 -2.97 21.19
C PHE A 154 -24.35 -1.83 22.09
N ASP A 155 -25.24 -0.90 22.39
CA ASP A 155 -25.08 0.00 23.53
C ASP A 155 -25.23 -0.86 24.78
N ILE A 156 -24.11 -1.44 25.23
CA ILE A 156 -24.00 -2.04 26.56
C ILE A 156 -24.08 -0.87 27.52
N LYS A 157 -25.29 -0.52 27.96
CA LYS A 157 -25.47 0.24 29.19
C LYS A 157 -24.95 -0.65 30.32
N THR A 158 -23.71 -0.43 30.74
CA THR A 158 -23.26 -0.81 32.06
C THR A 158 -24.11 -0.04 33.06
N GLU A 159 -25.11 -0.70 33.64
CA GLU A 159 -25.74 -0.23 34.87
C GLU A 159 -24.78 -0.53 36.04
N ASP A 160 -24.44 0.53 36.78
CA ASP A 160 -23.70 0.50 38.04
C ASP A 160 -24.49 -0.15 39.18
#